data_AF-A0A4C1VEZ9-F1
#
_entry.id   AF-A0A4C1VEZ9-F1
#
_cell.length_a   1.000
_cell.length_b   1.000
_cell.length_c   1.000
_cell.angle_alpha   90.00
_cell.angle_beta   90.00
_cell.angle_gamma   90.00
#
_symmetry.space_group_name_H-M   'P 1'
#
loop_
_entity.id
_entity.type
_entity.pdbx_description
1 polymer ?
#
loop_
_entity_poly.entity_id
_entity_poly.type
_entity_poly.pdbx_seq_one_letter_code
_entity_poly.pdbx_strand_id
1 'polypeptide(L)'
;MLIDHSIMIMHTVDLASALKEAAPKGVDCYFDNVGGEFSSTVIQHMNEFGRVSCCGSISSYNADPLQSPKVSILQPAMVFKQLKIEGFIVRRWQDR
;
A
#
# COMPACT_ATOMS: atom_id res chain seq x y z
N MET A 1 14.50 -4.15 -7.56
CA MET A 1 13.10 -4.06 -7.11
C MET A 1 12.26 -4.27 -8.36
N LEU A 2 11.97 -5.54 -8.68
CA LEU A 2 11.22 -5.88 -9.88
C LEU A 2 9.79 -5.40 -9.69
N ILE A 3 9.46 -4.29 -10.35
CA ILE A 3 8.09 -3.82 -10.54
C ILE A 3 7.56 -4.65 -11.71
N ASP A 4 7.34 -5.95 -11.53
CA ASP A 4 6.84 -6.78 -12.63
C ASP A 4 5.39 -6.43 -12.99
N HIS A 5 4.62 -5.85 -12.06
CA HIS A 5 3.24 -5.42 -12.30
C HIS A 5 2.98 -4.00 -11.76
N SER A 6 2.81 -3.04 -12.68
CA SER A 6 2.27 -1.72 -12.38
C SER A 6 0.75 -1.78 -12.45
N ILE A 7 0.07 -1.85 -11.31
CA ILE A 7 -1.38 -1.88 -11.23
C ILE A 7 -1.90 -0.44 -11.14
N MET A 8 -2.37 0.12 -12.26
CA MET A 8 -3.00 1.45 -12.30
C MET A 8 -4.51 1.31 -12.23
N ILE A 9 -5.12 1.68 -11.10
CA ILE A 9 -6.55 1.47 -10.85
C ILE A 9 -7.26 2.82 -10.92
N MET A 10 -8.09 3.00 -11.95
CA MET A 10 -9.06 4.09 -12.02
C MET A 10 -10.36 3.70 -11.31
N HIS A 11 -11.11 4.70 -10.86
CA HIS A 11 -12.35 4.66 -10.05
C HIS A 11 -13.47 3.68 -10.47
N THR A 12 -13.32 2.94 -11.58
CA THR A 12 -14.32 2.06 -12.18
C THR A 12 -14.06 0.57 -11.96
N VAL A 13 -12.94 0.18 -11.35
CA VAL A 13 -12.56 -1.23 -11.14
C VAL A 13 -12.43 -1.53 -9.65
N ASP A 14 -13.00 -2.65 -9.21
CA ASP A 14 -12.82 -3.17 -7.85
C ASP A 14 -11.34 -3.53 -7.61
N LEU A 15 -10.72 -2.84 -6.65
CA LEU A 15 -9.29 -2.95 -6.35
C LEU A 15 -8.91 -4.38 -5.92
N ALA A 16 -9.74 -5.05 -5.12
CA ALA A 16 -9.46 -6.40 -4.66
C ALA A 16 -9.46 -7.41 -5.83
N SER A 17 -10.41 -7.28 -6.76
CA SER A 17 -10.48 -8.10 -7.97
C SER A 17 -9.29 -7.85 -8.89
N ALA A 18 -8.92 -6.58 -9.12
CA ALA A 18 -7.75 -6.23 -9.93
C ALA A 18 -6.44 -6.76 -9.32
N LEU A 19 -6.30 -6.69 -7.98
CA LEU A 19 -5.15 -7.26 -7.27
C LEU A 19 -5.07 -8.79 -7.41
N LYS A 20 -6.20 -9.49 -7.36
CA LYS A 20 -6.22 -10.95 -7.55
C LYS A 20 -5.88 -11.36 -8.98
N GLU A 21 -6.33 -10.60 -9.97
CA GLU A 21 -6.00 -10.86 -11.38
C GLU A 21 -4.51 -10.61 -11.65
N ALA A 22 -3.99 -9.48 -11.20
CA ALA A 22 -2.61 -9.09 -11.44
C ALA A 22 -1.62 -9.89 -10.57
N ALA A 23 -1.98 -10.19 -9.33
CA ALA A 23 -1.14 -10.88 -8.35
C ALA A 23 -1.93 -12.04 -7.71
N PRO A 24 -2.21 -13.13 -8.45
CA PRO A 24 -3.03 -14.25 -7.97
C PRO A 24 -2.39 -15.00 -6.80
N LYS A 25 -1.07 -14.84 -6.61
CA LYS A 25 -0.31 -15.40 -5.48
C LYS A 25 -0.09 -14.38 -4.36
N GLY A 26 -0.75 -13.22 -4.38
CA GLY A 26 -0.56 -12.14 -3.43
C GLY A 26 0.63 -11.23 -3.74
N VAL A 27 0.80 -10.20 -2.93
CA VAL A 27 1.78 -9.12 -3.13
C VAL A 27 2.94 -9.23 -2.15
N ASP A 28 4.17 -9.38 -2.65
CA ASP A 28 5.38 -9.45 -1.81
C ASP A 28 5.93 -8.06 -1.45
N CYS A 29 5.83 -7.10 -2.37
CA CYS A 29 6.37 -5.75 -2.22
C CYS A 29 5.33 -4.70 -2.62
N TYR A 30 5.17 -3.67 -1.80
CA TYR A 30 4.29 -2.54 -2.08
C TYR A 30 5.01 -1.21 -1.84
N PHE A 31 4.99 -0.33 -2.83
CA PHE A 31 5.49 1.04 -2.71
C PHE A 31 4.30 1.99 -2.57
N ASP A 32 4.04 2.44 -1.35
CA ASP A 32 2.84 3.19 -1.01
C ASP A 32 3.04 4.70 -1.23
N ASN A 33 2.27 5.24 -2.17
CA ASN A 33 2.14 6.67 -2.42
C ASN A 33 0.74 7.20 -2.10
N VAL A 34 -0.23 6.31 -1.94
CA VAL A 34 -1.65 6.66 -1.98
C VAL A 34 -2.21 6.80 -0.58
N GLY A 35 -1.86 5.88 0.33
CA GLY A 35 -2.49 5.80 1.65
C GLY A 35 -3.96 5.36 1.58
N GLY A 36 -4.72 5.64 2.64
CA GLY A 36 -6.16 5.43 2.67
C GLY A 36 -6.60 3.98 2.47
N GLU A 37 -7.87 3.82 2.05
CA GLU A 37 -8.49 2.52 1.81
C GLU A 37 -7.80 1.72 0.70
N PHE A 38 -7.17 2.41 -0.26
CA PHE A 38 -6.36 1.78 -1.29
C PHE A 38 -5.23 0.95 -0.66
N SER A 39 -4.46 1.58 0.23
CA SER A 39 -3.33 0.93 0.90
C SER A 39 -3.79 -0.14 1.88
N SER A 40 -4.90 0.09 2.58
CA SER A 40 -5.55 -0.93 3.41
C SER A 40 -5.88 -2.20 2.61
N THR A 41 -6.44 -2.05 1.41
CA THR A 41 -6.82 -3.17 0.55
C THR A 41 -5.59 -3.92 0.03
N VAL A 42 -4.54 -3.21 -0.40
CA VAL A 42 -3.29 -3.84 -0.85
C VAL A 42 -2.64 -4.63 0.27
N ILE A 43 -2.53 -4.05 1.48
CA ILE A 43 -1.94 -4.70 2.66
C ILE A 43 -2.69 -5.99 3.03
N GLN A 44 -4.02 -6.00 2.88
CA GLN A 44 -4.84 -7.21 3.07
C GLN A 44 -4.57 -8.30 2.02
N HIS A 45 -4.02 -7.97 0.85
CA HIS A 45 -3.67 -8.91 -0.22
C HIS A 45 -2.17 -9.25 -0.26
N MET A 46 -1.35 -8.72 0.66
CA MET A 46 0.06 -9.04 0.73
C MET A 46 0.32 -10.47 1.23
N ASN A 47 1.47 -11.02 0.86
CA ASN A 47 1.96 -12.30 1.36
C ASN A 47 2.57 -12.17 2.75
N GLU A 48 2.77 -13.32 3.40
CA GLU A 48 3.61 -13.40 4.60
C GLU A 48 5.00 -12.84 4.31
N PHE A 49 5.59 -12.15 5.28
CA PHE A 49 6.90 -11.49 5.19
C PHE A 49 7.00 -10.37 4.13
N GLY A 50 5.85 -9.93 3.60
CA GLY A 50 5.76 -8.84 2.64
C GLY A 50 6.33 -7.52 3.15
N ARG A 51 6.76 -6.66 2.21
CA ARG A 51 7.47 -5.40 2.51
C ARG A 51 6.76 -4.21 1.90
N VAL A 52 6.55 -3.18 2.73
CA VAL A 52 5.95 -1.92 2.32
C VAL A 52 6.96 -0.79 2.49
N SER A 53 7.21 -0.05 1.42
CA SER A 53 7.92 1.23 1.45
C SER A 53 6.89 2.35 1.42
N CYS A 54 6.66 3.01 2.55
CA CYS A 54 5.68 4.08 2.68
C CYS A 54 6.29 5.42 2.30
N CYS A 55 6.05 5.86 1.07
CA CYS A 55 6.56 7.12 0.53
C CYS A 55 5.61 8.29 0.79
N GLY A 56 4.29 8.06 0.78
CA GLY A 56 3.32 9.11 1.01
C GLY A 56 1.89 8.63 1.08
N SER A 57 0.98 9.57 1.31
CA SER A 57 -0.46 9.35 1.42
C SER A 57 -1.20 10.48 0.71
N ILE A 58 -1.15 10.48 -0.63
CA ILE A 58 -1.79 11.53 -1.44
C ILE A 58 -3.29 11.62 -1.16
N SER A 59 -3.93 10.52 -0.75
CA SER A 59 -5.34 10.51 -0.37
C SER A 59 -5.67 11.41 0.83
N SER A 60 -4.67 11.71 1.67
CA SER A 60 -4.85 12.55 2.86
C SER A 60 -4.40 14.00 2.70
N TYR A 61 -3.55 14.34 1.72
CA TYR A 61 -2.90 15.66 1.71
C TYR A 61 -3.85 16.83 1.48
N ASN A 62 -4.94 16.61 0.74
CA ASN A 62 -5.97 17.62 0.48
C ASN A 62 -7.29 17.32 1.20
N ALA A 63 -7.31 16.33 2.09
CA ALA A 63 -8.52 15.97 2.82
C ALA A 63 -8.78 17.01 3.93
N ASP A 64 -10.04 17.41 4.08
CA ASP A 64 -10.48 18.09 5.30
C ASP A 64 -10.16 17.16 6.49
N PRO A 65 -9.47 17.62 7.55
CA PRO A 65 -9.20 16.81 8.73
C PRO A 65 -10.44 16.08 9.28
N LEU A 66 -11.62 16.70 9.18
CA LEU A 66 -12.91 16.11 9.57
C LEU A 66 -13.43 15.05 8.60
N GLN A 67 -12.90 15.02 7.38
CA GLN A 67 -13.20 14.04 6.32
C GLN A 67 -11.99 13.17 5.97
N SER A 68 -10.99 13.11 6.86
CA SER A 68 -9.80 12.28 6.66
C SER A 68 -10.23 10.86 6.25
N PRO A 69 -9.60 10.26 5.21
CA PRO A 69 -9.98 8.94 4.73
C PRO A 69 -9.98 7.94 5.89
N LYS A 70 -11.12 7.29 6.12
CA LYS A 70 -11.19 6.18 7.07
C LYS A 70 -10.31 5.05 6.51
N VAL A 71 -9.43 4.54 7.36
CA VAL A 71 -8.56 3.41 7.04
C VAL A 71 -8.94 2.22 7.89
N SER A 72 -8.97 1.04 7.28
CA SER A 72 -9.06 -0.21 8.01
C SER A 72 -7.86 -0.36 8.95
N ILE A 73 -8.09 -1.00 10.11
CA ILE A 73 -7.04 -1.31 11.08
C ILE A 73 -6.01 -2.23 10.40
N LEU A 74 -4.78 -1.75 10.21
CA LEU A 74 -3.71 -2.47 9.51
C LEU A 74 -3.01 -3.51 10.40
N GLN A 75 -3.05 -3.30 11.72
CA GLN A 75 -2.31 -4.06 12.72
C GLN A 75 -2.53 -5.58 12.62
N PRO A 76 -3.77 -6.10 12.46
CA PRO A 76 -3.97 -7.53 12.25
C PRO A 76 -3.20 -8.09 11.06
N ALA A 77 -3.28 -7.43 9.89
CA ALA A 77 -2.55 -7.87 8.71
C ALA A 77 -1.03 -7.80 8.93
N MET A 78 -0.54 -6.73 9.55
CA MET A 78 0.88 -6.57 9.86
C MET A 78 1.40 -7.67 10.79
N VAL A 79 0.64 -7.99 11.85
CA VAL A 79 1.02 -8.99 12.85
C VAL A 79 0.94 -10.40 12.28
N PHE A 80 -0.20 -10.78 11.70
CA PHE A 80 -0.41 -12.16 11.23
C PHE A 80 0.43 -12.51 10.02
N LYS A 81 0.71 -11.54 9.14
CA LYS A 81 1.56 -11.75 7.96
C LYS A 81 3.01 -11.31 8.16
N GLN A 82 3.37 -10.85 9.36
CA GLN A 82 4.74 -10.44 9.70
C GLN A 82 5.32 -9.41 8.71
N LEU A 83 4.51 -8.41 8.36
CA LEU A 83 4.88 -7.41 7.36
C LEU A 83 5.94 -6.45 7.90
N LYS A 84 6.89 -6.08 7.04
CA LYS A 84 7.78 -4.94 7.30
C LYS A 84 7.23 -3.70 6.60
N ILE A 85 6.81 -2.70 7.37
CA ILE A 85 6.38 -1.40 6.84
C ILE A 85 7.38 -0.34 7.28
N GLU A 86 8.02 0.33 6.33
CA GLU A 86 9.06 1.33 6.60
C GLU A 86 8.80 2.62 5.82
N GLY A 87 8.92 3.76 6.51
CA GLY A 87 8.83 5.08 5.88
C GLY A 87 10.01 5.35 4.93
N PHE A 88 9.70 5.89 3.76
CA PHE A 88 10.66 6.26 2.73
C PHE A 88 10.56 7.75 2.44
N ILE A 89 11.66 8.46 2.66
CA ILE A 89 11.84 9.84 2.20
C ILE A 89 13.15 9.91 1.43
N VAL A 90 13.07 10.38 0.18
CA VAL A 90 14.24 10.41 -0.73
C VAL A 90 15.44 11.14 -0.12
N ARG A 91 15.19 12.19 0.67
CA ARG A 91 16.23 12.97 1.37
C ARG A 91 17.11 12.13 2.32
N ARG A 92 16.59 11.03 2.89
CA ARG A 92 17.38 10.11 3.74
C ARG A 92 18.54 9.44 2.99
N TRP A 93 18.51 9.45 1.65
CA TRP A 93 19.42 8.70 0.78
C TRP A 93 20.31 9.59 -0.07
N GLN A 94 20.21 10.92 0.05
CA GLN A 94 20.98 11.84 -0.78
C GLN A 94 22.50 11.77 -0.52
N ASP A 95 22.89 11.37 0.69
CA ASP A 95 24.29 11.30 1.15
C ASP A 95 24.77 9.86 1.41
N ARG A 96 24.10 8.84 0.87
CA ARG A 96 24.44 7.41 1.02
C ARG A 96 25.06 6.86 -0.24
#